data_AF-A0A933PXM2-F1
#
_entry.id   AF-A0A933PXM2-F1
#
_cell.length_a   1.000
_cell.length_b   1.000
_cell.length_c   1.000
_cell.angle_alpha   90.00
_cell.angle_beta   90.00
_cell.angle_gamma   90.00
#
_symmetry.space_group_name_H-M   'P 1'
#
loop_
_entity.id
_entity.type
_entity.pdbx_description
1 polymer ?
#
loop_
_entity_poly.entity_id
_entity_poly.type
_entity_poly.pdbx_seq_one_letter_code
_entity_poly.pdbx_strand_id
1 'polypeptide(L)'
;MHPLNEPTKREFALRMLNILTSCGDAVKAEGVDATERTAMLKALVDAAFAAEDAQIRMTAEARKASALSRSCADEAYAAASGMLDLVAGTIGKDSALTRRLRKLRKELSRDPAKTAPLDGSSVDTKIA
;
A
#
# COMPACT_ATOMS: atom_id res chain seq x y z
N MET A 1 -32.74 0.87 -1.67
CA MET A 1 -31.69 1.33 -0.73
C MET A 1 -30.35 1.14 -1.42
N HIS A 2 -29.56 2.19 -1.63
CA HIS A 2 -28.20 2.04 -2.14
C HIS A 2 -27.26 1.58 -1.02
N PRO A 3 -26.36 0.61 -1.26
CA PRO A 3 -25.41 0.18 -0.24
C PRO A 3 -24.43 1.32 0.08
N LEU A 4 -24.27 1.62 1.37
CA LEU A 4 -23.34 2.64 1.85
C LEU A 4 -21.88 2.23 1.55
N ASN A 5 -21.04 3.20 1.18
CA ASN A 5 -19.59 2.97 1.12
C ASN A 5 -19.00 2.85 2.54
N GLU A 6 -17.78 2.33 2.65
CA GLU A 6 -17.15 2.00 3.93
C GLU A 6 -17.01 3.21 4.89
N PRO A 7 -16.53 4.40 4.45
CA PRO A 7 -16.53 5.59 5.31
C PRO A 7 -17.92 5.96 5.81
N THR A 8 -18.93 5.87 4.93
CA THR A 8 -20.31 6.22 5.30
C THR A 8 -20.91 5.21 6.28
N LYS A 9 -20.53 3.93 6.19
CA LYS A 9 -20.91 2.90 7.18
C LYS A 9 -20.32 3.20 8.57
N ARG A 10 -19.03 3.56 8.63
CA ARG A 10 -18.37 3.94 9.90
C ARG A 10 -19.03 5.17 10.52
N GLU A 11 -19.23 6.22 9.72
CA GLU A 11 -19.84 7.46 10.18
C GLU A 11 -21.28 7.24 10.66
N PHE A 12 -22.06 6.43 9.94
CA PHE A 12 -23.40 6.05 10.36
C PHE A 12 -23.39 5.33 11.72
N ALA A 13 -22.53 4.32 11.88
CA ALA A 13 -22.42 3.57 13.13
C ALA A 13 -21.99 4.46 14.32
N LEU A 14 -21.06 5.38 14.09
CA LEU A 14 -20.61 6.35 15.10
C LEU A 14 -21.74 7.31 15.51
N ARG A 15 -22.47 7.87 14.55
CA ARG A 15 -23.62 8.76 14.83
C ARG A 15 -24.72 8.03 15.58
N MET A 16 -25.03 6.79 15.18
CA MET A 16 -26.02 5.96 15.87
C MET A 16 -25.60 5.71 17.32
N LEU A 17 -24.33 5.35 17.55
CA LEU A 17 -23.78 5.17 18.89
C LEU A 17 -23.89 6.45 19.74
N ASN A 18 -23.54 7.60 19.17
CA ASN A 18 -23.63 8.88 19.86
C ASN A 18 -25.07 9.21 20.27
N ILE A 19 -26.04 8.97 19.39
CA ILE A 19 -27.46 9.19 19.69
C ILE A 19 -27.91 8.24 20.80
N LEU A 20 -27.62 6.93 20.70
CA LEU A 20 -28.00 5.94 21.72
C LEU A 20 -27.38 6.24 23.09
N THR A 21 -26.15 6.74 23.09
CA THR A 21 -25.46 7.14 24.33
C THR A 21 -26.07 8.41 24.93
N SER A 22 -26.44 9.38 24.08
CA SER A 22 -26.99 10.67 24.53
C SER A 22 -28.47 10.60 24.93
N CYS A 23 -29.23 9.65 24.36
CA CYS A 23 -30.67 9.51 24.56
C CYS A 23 -31.04 8.23 25.33
N GLY A 24 -30.08 7.58 25.99
CA GLY A 24 -30.27 6.25 26.61
C GLY A 24 -31.45 6.20 27.59
N ASP A 25 -31.64 7.24 28.41
CA ASP A 25 -32.73 7.31 29.38
C ASP A 25 -34.10 7.42 28.69
N ALA A 26 -34.19 8.18 27.59
CA ALA A 26 -35.41 8.29 26.80
C ALA A 26 -35.77 6.95 26.14
N VAL A 27 -34.77 6.23 25.60
CA VAL A 27 -34.97 4.90 25.01
C VAL A 27 -35.43 3.88 26.06
N LYS A 28 -34.87 3.96 27.28
CA LYS A 28 -35.30 3.13 28.42
C LYS A 28 -36.71 3.49 28.90
N ALA A 29 -37.09 4.77 28.89
CA ALA A 29 -38.44 5.21 29.24
C ALA A 29 -39.50 4.68 28.26
N GLU A 30 -39.14 4.48 26.99
CA GLU A 30 -39.96 3.79 25.98
C GLU A 30 -39.95 2.25 26.12
N GLY A 31 -39.36 1.72 27.19
CA GLY A 31 -39.34 0.28 27.49
C GLY A 31 -38.24 -0.52 26.78
N VAL A 32 -37.27 0.14 26.14
CA VAL A 32 -36.17 -0.52 25.44
C VAL A 32 -34.87 -0.38 26.22
N ASP A 33 -34.36 -1.48 26.78
CA ASP A 33 -33.00 -1.51 27.32
C ASP A 33 -31.98 -1.84 26.22
N ALA A 34 -31.33 -0.80 25.68
CA ALA A 34 -30.32 -0.93 24.66
C ALA A 34 -28.89 -1.08 25.22
N THR A 35 -28.69 -1.20 26.54
CA THR A 35 -27.36 -1.08 27.18
C THR A 35 -26.33 -2.04 26.57
N GLU A 36 -26.65 -3.33 26.46
CA GLU A 36 -25.73 -4.32 25.87
C GLU A 36 -25.46 -4.07 24.38
N ARG A 37 -26.50 -3.72 23.62
CA ARG A 37 -26.38 -3.44 22.18
C ARG A 37 -25.54 -2.20 21.90
N THR A 38 -25.69 -1.16 22.71
CA THR A 38 -24.87 0.06 22.65
C THR A 38 -23.41 -0.24 22.99
N ALA A 39 -23.15 -1.09 24.00
CA ALA A 39 -21.80 -1.53 24.34
C ALA A 39 -21.14 -2.34 23.19
N MET A 40 -21.89 -3.26 22.59
CA MET A 40 -21.43 -4.01 21.41
C MET A 40 -21.15 -3.08 20.22
N LEU A 41 -22.06 -2.13 19.93
CA LEU A 41 -21.88 -1.16 18.86
C LEU A 41 -20.63 -0.31 19.09
N LYS A 42 -20.39 0.12 20.32
CA LYS A 42 -19.16 0.83 20.69
C LYS A 42 -17.91 0.02 20.36
N ALA A 43 -17.85 -1.25 20.78
CA ALA A 43 -16.70 -2.10 20.48
C ALA A 43 -16.47 -2.25 18.97
N LEU A 44 -17.53 -2.38 18.18
CA LEU A 44 -17.45 -2.48 16.72
C LEU A 44 -17.00 -1.17 16.06
N VAL A 45 -17.50 -0.03 16.53
CA VAL A 45 -17.06 1.30 16.08
C VAL A 45 -15.57 1.47 16.36
N ASP A 46 -15.13 1.24 17.61
CA ASP A 46 -13.73 1.36 18.00
C ASP A 46 -12.82 0.45 17.15
N ALA A 47 -13.24 -0.80 16.92
CA ALA A 47 -12.49 -1.74 16.08
C ALA A 47 -12.41 -1.28 14.61
N ALA A 48 -13.49 -0.73 14.06
CA ALA A 48 -13.52 -0.27 12.68
C ALA A 48 -12.60 0.95 12.45
N PHE A 49 -12.58 1.91 13.37
CA PHE A 49 -11.66 3.06 13.30
C PHE A 49 -10.20 2.63 13.52
N ALA A 50 -9.94 1.71 14.46
CA ALA A 50 -8.59 1.18 14.65
C ALA A 50 -8.06 0.44 13.40
N ALA A 51 -8.92 -0.30 12.71
CA ALA A 51 -8.56 -0.97 11.46
C ALA A 51 -8.27 0.03 10.32
N GLU A 52 -9.06 1.10 10.19
CA GLU A 52 -8.79 2.17 9.23
C GLU A 52 -7.45 2.86 9.51
N ASP A 53 -7.17 3.22 10.76
CA ASP A 53 -5.90 3.82 11.16
C ASP A 53 -4.71 2.90 10.81
N ALA A 54 -4.85 1.59 11.06
CA ALA A 54 -3.84 0.61 10.69
C ALA A 54 -3.64 0.56 9.17
N GLN A 55 -4.71 0.54 8.39
CA GLN A 55 -4.64 0.55 6.93
C GLN A 55 -3.94 1.81 6.39
N ILE A 56 -4.25 2.99 6.94
CA ILE A 56 -3.61 4.26 6.57
C ILE A 56 -2.10 4.19 6.85
N ARG A 57 -1.70 3.69 8.02
CA ARG A 57 -0.29 3.52 8.39
C ARG A 57 0.42 2.55 7.47
N MET A 58 -0.17 1.38 7.19
CA MET A 58 0.42 0.39 6.29
C MET A 58 0.56 0.94 4.87
N THR A 59 -0.42 1.72 4.40
CA THR A 59 -0.36 2.39 3.09
C THR A 59 0.78 3.41 3.04
N ALA A 60 0.96 4.20 4.10
CA ALA A 60 2.06 5.15 4.20
C ALA A 60 3.42 4.43 4.20
N GLU A 61 3.53 3.33 4.93
CA GLU A 61 4.77 2.54 5.00
C GLU A 61 5.09 1.86 3.65
N ALA A 62 4.09 1.29 2.98
CA ALA A 62 4.25 0.74 1.64
C ALA A 62 4.74 1.80 0.63
N ARG A 63 4.23 3.04 0.72
CA ARG A 63 4.69 4.16 -0.11
C ARG A 63 6.14 4.51 0.16
N LYS A 64 6.56 4.56 1.44
CA LYS A 64 7.95 4.81 1.83
C LYS A 64 8.87 3.70 1.32
N ALA A 65 8.51 2.45 1.56
CA ALA A 65 9.28 1.29 1.09
C ALA A 65 9.42 1.29 -0.44
N SER A 66 8.35 1.63 -1.17
CA SER A 66 8.38 1.76 -2.63
C SER A 66 9.30 2.89 -3.09
N ALA A 67 9.28 4.04 -2.40
CA ALA A 67 10.18 5.15 -2.70
C ALA A 67 11.65 4.79 -2.45
N LEU A 68 11.94 4.15 -1.32
CA LEU A 68 13.27 3.67 -0.99
C LEU A 68 13.76 2.64 -2.01
N SER A 69 12.93 1.65 -2.36
CA SER A 69 13.28 0.64 -3.36
C SER A 69 13.65 1.25 -4.70
N ARG A 70 12.92 2.28 -5.15
CA ARG A 70 13.24 3.00 -6.40
C ARG A 70 14.56 3.76 -6.28
N SER A 71 14.77 4.51 -5.19
CA SER A 71 16.03 5.23 -4.94
C SER A 71 17.23 4.28 -4.96
N CYS A 72 17.15 3.16 -4.23
CA CYS A 72 18.22 2.17 -4.19
C CYS A 72 18.47 1.53 -5.57
N ALA A 73 17.43 1.29 -6.36
CA ALA A 73 17.59 0.78 -7.73
C ALA A 73 18.29 1.79 -8.64
N ASP A 74 17.93 3.07 -8.56
CA ASP A 74 18.55 4.15 -9.33
C ASP A 74 20.03 4.31 -8.94
N GLU A 75 20.34 4.31 -7.63
CA GLU A 75 21.71 4.34 -7.11
C GLU A 75 22.53 3.13 -7.56
N ALA A 76 21.95 1.93 -7.49
CA ALA A 76 22.61 0.70 -7.94
C ALA A 76 22.91 0.75 -9.45
N TYR A 77 21.96 1.23 -10.26
CA TYR A 77 22.16 1.40 -11.69
C TYR A 77 23.23 2.44 -12.02
N ALA A 78 23.23 3.57 -11.31
CA ALA A 78 24.25 4.61 -11.45
C ALA A 78 25.63 4.08 -11.08
N ALA A 79 25.76 3.37 -9.96
CA ALA A 79 27.01 2.75 -9.53
C ALA A 79 27.52 1.70 -10.54
N ALA A 80 26.63 0.84 -11.04
CA ALA A 80 26.97 -0.16 -12.07
C ALA A 80 27.43 0.52 -13.37
N SER A 81 26.79 1.61 -13.77
CA SER A 81 27.19 2.39 -14.95
C SER A 81 28.54 3.08 -14.76
N GLY A 82 28.80 3.66 -13.58
CA GLY A 82 30.10 4.24 -13.25
C GLY A 82 31.22 3.20 -13.25
N MET A 83 30.94 1.98 -12.75
CA MET A 83 31.89 0.87 -12.81
C MET A 83 32.21 0.46 -14.25
N LEU A 84 31.21 0.41 -15.13
CA LEU A 84 31.44 0.16 -16.55
C LEU A 84 32.36 1.22 -17.18
N ASP A 85 32.15 2.50 -16.85
CA ASP A 85 32.98 3.57 -17.38
C ASP A 85 34.41 3.51 -16.83
N LEU A 86 34.59 3.15 -15.56
CA LEU A 86 35.89 2.89 -14.96
C LEU A 86 36.61 1.74 -15.68
N VAL A 87 35.95 0.58 -15.84
CA VAL A 87 36.50 -0.57 -16.57
C VAL A 87 36.89 -0.16 -18.00
N ALA A 88 36.04 0.59 -18.69
CA ALA A 88 36.32 1.07 -20.04
C ALA A 88 37.52 2.03 -20.09
N GLY A 89 37.73 2.84 -19.06
CA GLY A 89 38.89 3.71 -18.91
C GLY A 89 40.19 2.95 -18.62
N THR A 90 40.13 1.91 -17.78
CA THR A 90 41.31 1.15 -17.35
C THR A 90 41.83 0.17 -18.40
N ILE A 91 40.96 -0.65 -18.99
CA ILE A 91 41.37 -1.73 -19.92
C ILE A 91 41.06 -1.40 -21.38
N GLY A 92 40.53 -0.21 -21.66
CA GLY A 92 40.20 0.27 -22.99
C GLY A 92 38.74 0.03 -23.41
N LYS A 93 38.23 0.97 -24.22
CA LYS A 93 36.84 0.99 -24.71
C LYS A 93 36.52 -0.18 -25.65
N ASP A 94 37.54 -0.71 -26.31
CA ASP A 94 37.45 -1.81 -27.28
C ASP A 94 37.93 -3.15 -26.71
N SER A 95 38.05 -3.27 -25.39
CA SER A 95 38.26 -4.58 -24.79
C SER A 95 37.02 -5.46 -24.99
N ALA A 96 37.23 -6.78 -25.10
CA ALA A 96 36.12 -7.72 -25.21
C ALA A 96 35.15 -7.63 -24.00
N LEU A 97 35.70 -7.39 -22.81
CA LEU A 97 34.93 -7.21 -21.58
C LEU A 97 34.07 -5.95 -21.60
N THR A 98 34.65 -4.80 -21.98
CA THR A 98 33.92 -3.52 -22.09
C THR A 98 32.77 -3.63 -23.08
N ARG A 99 33.00 -4.26 -24.24
CA ARG A 99 31.94 -4.52 -25.24
C ARG A 99 30.82 -5.38 -24.67
N ARG A 100 31.15 -6.44 -23.94
CA ARG A 100 30.15 -7.34 -23.32
C ARG A 100 29.29 -6.61 -22.29
N LEU A 101 29.88 -5.81 -21.41
CA LEU A 101 29.14 -5.05 -20.39
C LEU A 101 28.26 -3.96 -21.01
N ARG A 102 28.72 -3.25 -22.04
CA ARG A 102 27.90 -2.29 -22.79
C ARG A 102 26.72 -2.96 -23.49
N LYS A 103 26.96 -4.15 -24.06
CA LYS A 103 25.92 -4.95 -24.69
C LYS A 103 24.84 -5.35 -23.68
N LEU A 104 25.24 -5.83 -22.50
CA LEU A 104 24.32 -6.17 -21.41
C LEU A 104 23.45 -4.97 -21.02
N ARG A 105 24.03 -3.78 -20.77
CA ARG A 105 23.27 -2.57 -20.46
C ARG A 105 22.26 -2.22 -21.56
N LYS A 106 22.67 -2.34 -22.83
CA LYS A 106 21.83 -2.05 -24.01
C LYS A 106 20.71 -3.08 -24.21
N GLU A 107 20.94 -4.35 -23.89
CA GLU A 107 19.94 -5.41 -23.94
C GLU A 107 18.86 -5.17 -22.89
N LEU A 108 19.25 -4.87 -21.65
CA LEU A 108 18.31 -4.61 -20.55
C LEU A 108 17.50 -3.32 -20.72
N SER A 109 18.02 -2.33 -21.46
CA SER A 109 17.30 -1.08 -21.75
C SER A 109 16.39 -1.14 -22.97
N ARG A 110 16.45 -2.21 -23.77
CA ARG A 110 15.61 -2.39 -24.97
C ARG A 110 14.35 -3.22 -24.73
N ASP A 111 14.26 -3.96 -23.63
CA ASP A 111 13.15 -4.87 -23.34
C ASP A 111 12.76 -4.83 -21.85
N PRO A 112 11.96 -3.84 -21.41
CA PRO A 112 11.57 -3.68 -20.02
C PRO A 112 10.70 -4.84 -19.49
N ALA A 113 10.09 -5.65 -20.38
CA ALA A 113 9.23 -6.77 -20.02
C ALA A 113 10.01 -8.01 -19.55
N LYS A 114 11.28 -8.16 -19.94
CA LYS A 114 12.16 -9.27 -19.49
C LYS A 114 12.90 -8.97 -18.17
N THR A 115 12.81 -7.74 -17.69
CA THR A 115 13.55 -7.24 -16.52
C THR A 115 12.65 -6.90 -15.32
N ALA A 116 11.34 -7.14 -15.44
CA ALA A 116 10.41 -6.96 -14.32
C ALA A 116 10.79 -7.90 -13.16
N PRO A 117 10.75 -7.44 -11.88
CA PRO A 117 10.79 -8.35 -10.75
C PRO A 117 9.63 -9.35 -10.86
N LEU A 118 9.78 -10.53 -10.26
CA LEU A 118 8.65 -11.43 -9.99
C LEU A 118 7.66 -10.70 -9.06
N ASP A 119 6.81 -9.85 -9.62
CA ASP A 119 5.74 -9.21 -8.89
C ASP A 119 4.70 -10.31 -8.57
N GLY A 120 4.43 -10.49 -7.29
CA GLY A 120 3.39 -11.37 -6.76
C GLY A 120 2.02 -10.70 -6.76
N SER A 121 1.68 -9.90 -7.78
CA SER A 121 0.43 -9.15 -7.91
C SER A 121 -0.28 -9.40 -9.24
N SER A 122 -0.17 -10.60 -9.81
CA SER A 122 -1.27 -11.11 -10.64
C SER A 122 -2.36 -11.67 -9.73
N VAL A 123 -3.11 -10.77 -9.11
CA VAL A 123 -4.46 -11.06 -8.61
C VAL A 123 -5.43 -10.43 -9.60
N ASP A 124 -5.53 -11.06 -10.76
CA ASP A 124 -6.69 -10.92 -11.64
C ASP A 124 -7.89 -11.59 -10.94
N THR A 125 -8.44 -10.95 -9.91
CA THR A 125 -9.78 -11.30 -9.43
C THR A 125 -10.79 -10.64 -10.36
N LYS A 126 -11.04 -11.27 -11.50
CA LYS A 126 -12.35 -11.17 -12.16
C LYS A 126 -13.37 -11.80 -11.21
N ILE A 127 -14.09 -10.98 -10.46
CA ILE A 127 -15.35 -11.39 -9.85
C ILE A 127 -16.41 -11.22 -10.94
N ALA A 128 -16.92 -12.34 -11.43
CA ALA A 128 -18.15 -12.45 -12.20
C ALA A 128 -19.36 -12.33 -11.27
#